data_AF-A0A539EJZ2-F1
#
_entry.id   AF-A0A539EJZ2-F1
#
_cell.length_a   1.000
_cell.length_b   1.000
_cell.length_c   1.000
_cell.angle_alpha   90.00
_cell.angle_beta   90.00
_cell.angle_gamma   90.00
#
_symmetry.space_group_name_H-M   'P 1'
#
loop_
_entity.id
_entity.type
_entity.pdbx_description
1 polymer ?
#
loop_
_entity_poly.entity_id
_entity_poly.type
_entity_poly.pdbx_seq_one_letter_code
_entity_poly.pdbx_strand_id
1 'polypeptide(L)'
;MSEHPDKELLSAHADGFIAASEKAVLTEHLSACESCRKELAGLKAVSKLVADLPSAELPVGFMARLERRRREGEAAPAAFSLPSASPWRLAGFAATGILVGLIFFREVRYRIAPEMLGDAAFSEEDTGIRTSVNVGLADDQAP
;
A
#
# COMPACT_ATOMS: atom_id res chain seq x y z
N MET A 1 -22.20 -14.85 27.92
CA MET A 1 -20.79 -14.50 27.63
C MET A 1 -20.80 -13.08 27.10
N SER A 2 -20.72 -12.11 28.00
CA SER A 2 -20.68 -10.69 27.63
C SER A 2 -19.25 -10.36 27.21
N GLU A 3 -19.04 -10.27 25.90
CA GLU A 3 -17.78 -9.81 25.33
C GLU A 3 -17.51 -8.38 25.82
N HIS A 4 -16.36 -8.18 26.47
CA HIS A 4 -15.96 -6.87 26.98
C HIS A 4 -15.32 -6.06 25.85
N PRO A 5 -15.50 -4.73 25.82
CA PRO A 5 -14.86 -3.87 24.84
C PRO A 5 -13.35 -3.97 24.95
N ASP A 6 -12.67 -3.74 23.83
CA ASP A 6 -11.21 -3.67 23.78
C ASP A 6 -10.70 -2.61 24.78
N LYS A 7 -9.58 -2.92 25.44
CA LYS A 7 -8.93 -2.02 26.39
C LYS A 7 -8.44 -0.75 25.72
N GLU A 8 -7.98 -0.85 24.48
CA GLU A 8 -7.59 0.32 23.69
C GLU A 8 -8.75 1.28 23.49
N LEU A 9 -9.97 0.75 23.27
CA LEU A 9 -11.17 1.54 23.10
C LEU A 9 -11.61 2.22 24.41
N LEU A 10 -11.42 1.55 25.56
CA LEU A 10 -11.60 2.15 26.88
C LEU A 10 -10.58 3.26 27.17
N SER A 11 -9.31 3.07 26.80
CA SER A 11 -8.26 4.08 26.94
C SER A 11 -8.52 5.28 26.05
N ALA A 12 -8.80 5.06 24.77
CA ALA A 12 -9.17 6.09 23.81
C ALA A 12 -10.38 6.91 24.29
N HIS A 13 -11.38 6.26 24.90
CA HIS A 13 -12.49 6.96 25.53
C HIS A 13 -12.08 7.78 26.76
N ALA A 14 -11.16 7.27 27.59
CA ALA A 14 -10.63 7.99 28.75
C ALA A 14 -9.84 9.25 28.34
N ASP A 15 -9.11 9.17 27.22
CA ASP A 15 -8.32 10.28 26.67
C ASP A 15 -9.12 11.24 25.78
N GLY A 16 -10.38 10.89 25.44
CA GLY A 16 -11.27 11.69 24.60
C GLY A 16 -11.09 11.48 23.09
N PHE A 17 -10.31 10.50 22.67
CA PHE A 17 -9.99 10.16 21.27
C PHE A 17 -10.83 8.98 20.75
N ILE A 18 -12.16 9.07 20.83
CA ILE A 18 -13.07 8.02 20.34
C ILE A 18 -14.02 8.56 19.25
N ALA A 19 -14.32 7.75 18.23
CA ALA A 19 -15.30 8.10 17.22
C ALA A 19 -16.71 8.17 17.82
N ALA A 20 -17.58 8.99 17.24
CA ALA A 20 -18.95 9.17 17.75
C ALA A 20 -19.78 7.88 17.72
N SER A 21 -19.60 7.05 16.69
CA SER A 21 -20.26 5.75 16.53
C SER A 21 -19.87 4.76 17.63
N GLU A 22 -18.59 4.64 17.91
CA GLU A 22 -18.03 3.76 18.94
C GLU A 22 -18.39 4.22 20.34
N LYS A 23 -18.43 5.55 20.56
CA LYS A 23 -18.80 6.14 21.84
C LYS A 23 -20.19 5.73 22.29
N ALA A 24 -21.18 5.73 21.39
CA ALA A 24 -22.56 5.35 21.73
C ALA A 24 -22.63 3.90 22.23
N VAL A 25 -22.03 2.98 21.47
CA VAL A 25 -21.97 1.54 21.82
C VAL A 25 -21.24 1.33 23.15
N LEU A 26 -20.10 1.99 23.34
CA LEU A 26 -19.35 1.90 24.59
C LEU A 26 -20.15 2.45 25.78
N THR A 27 -20.85 3.57 25.63
CA THR A 27 -21.68 4.13 26.71
C THR A 27 -22.83 3.22 27.10
N GLU A 28 -23.44 2.54 26.13
CA GLU A 28 -24.46 1.52 26.39
C GLU A 28 -23.86 0.35 27.19
N HIS A 29 -22.71 -0.18 26.77
CA HIS A 29 -22.02 -1.23 27.50
C HIS A 29 -21.66 -0.81 28.93
N LEU A 30 -21.14 0.41 29.11
CA LEU A 30 -20.77 0.96 30.43
C LEU A 30 -21.99 1.13 31.34
N SER A 31 -23.21 1.26 30.80
CA SER A 31 -24.43 1.29 31.62
C SER A 31 -24.74 -0.08 32.25
N ALA A 32 -24.48 -1.16 31.52
CA ALA A 32 -24.78 -2.52 31.95
C ALA A 32 -23.62 -3.24 32.66
N CYS A 33 -22.37 -2.83 32.42
CA CYS A 33 -21.18 -3.56 32.86
C CYS A 33 -20.40 -2.83 33.97
N GLU A 34 -20.41 -3.38 35.19
CA GLU A 34 -19.69 -2.80 36.33
C GLU A 34 -18.16 -2.94 36.24
N SER A 35 -17.65 -4.04 35.69
CA SER A 35 -16.20 -4.26 35.57
C SER A 35 -15.55 -3.22 34.66
N CYS A 36 -16.13 -2.95 33.50
CA CYS A 36 -15.64 -1.93 32.57
C CYS A 36 -15.75 -0.51 33.14
N ARG A 37 -16.76 -0.22 33.97
CA ARG A 37 -16.83 1.07 34.70
C ARG A 37 -15.68 1.23 35.70
N LYS A 38 -15.34 0.17 36.44
CA LYS A 38 -14.21 0.17 37.38
C LYS A 38 -12.89 0.37 36.66
N GLU A 39 -12.70 -0.32 35.54
CA GLU A 39 -11.49 -0.17 34.71
C GLU A 39 -11.36 1.26 34.16
N LEU A 40 -12.44 1.83 33.61
CA LEU A 40 -12.46 3.22 33.15
C LEU A 40 -12.16 4.22 34.29
N ALA A 41 -12.71 4.00 35.48
CA ALA A 41 -12.44 4.85 36.65
C ALA A 41 -10.96 4.78 37.06
N GLY A 42 -10.34 3.61 36.98
CA GLY A 42 -8.90 3.43 37.20
C GLY A 42 -8.05 4.23 36.22
N LEU A 43 -8.36 4.15 34.92
CA LEU A 43 -7.66 4.92 33.87
C LEU A 43 -7.76 6.43 34.11
N LYS A 44 -8.96 6.92 34.42
CA LYS A 44 -9.19 8.34 34.73
C LYS A 44 -8.46 8.79 36.00
N ALA A 45 -8.36 7.93 37.01
CA ALA A 45 -7.62 8.25 38.22
C ALA A 45 -6.12 8.44 37.94
N VAL A 46 -5.52 7.58 37.11
CA VAL A 46 -4.10 7.74 36.69
C VAL A 46 -3.90 9.02 35.88
N SER A 47 -4.77 9.31 34.91
CA SER A 47 -4.73 10.55 34.13
C SER A 47 -4.79 11.78 35.03
N LYS A 48 -5.67 11.77 36.05
CA LYS A 48 -5.78 12.85 37.02
C LYS A 48 -4.50 13.01 37.85
N LEU A 49 -3.92 11.92 38.35
CA LEU A 49 -2.66 11.97 39.10
C LEU A 49 -1.54 12.60 38.27
N VAL A 50 -1.47 12.28 36.98
CA VAL A 50 -0.49 12.87 36.06
C VAL A 50 -0.77 14.36 35.82
N ALA A 51 -2.05 14.73 35.67
CA ALA A 51 -2.46 16.12 35.47
C ALA A 51 -2.20 17.01 36.70
N ASP A 52 -2.22 16.44 37.90
CA ASP A 52 -1.97 17.14 39.16
C ASP A 52 -0.47 17.40 39.44
N LEU A 53 0.44 16.91 38.58
CA LEU A 53 1.87 17.23 38.71
C LEU A 53 2.14 18.73 38.53
N PRO A 54 3.19 19.26 39.21
CA PRO A 54 3.57 20.66 39.06
C PRO A 54 3.93 20.93 37.59
N SER A 55 3.21 21.88 36.99
CA SER A 55 3.47 22.31 35.63
C SER A 55 4.76 23.12 35.59
N ALA A 56 5.68 22.77 34.68
CA ALA A 56 6.90 23.54 34.48
C ALA A 56 6.59 24.83 33.72
N GLU A 57 7.20 25.94 34.14
CA GLU A 57 7.08 27.20 33.40
C GLU A 57 7.70 27.07 32.01
N LEU A 58 6.96 27.53 31.00
CA LEU A 58 7.43 27.53 29.62
C LEU A 58 8.50 28.61 29.44
N PRO A 59 9.61 28.33 28.72
CA PRO A 59 10.63 29.34 28.45
C PRO A 59 10.06 30.55 27.70
N VAL A 60 10.61 31.74 27.95
CA VAL A 60 10.20 32.98 27.29
C VAL A 60 10.18 32.83 25.76
N GLY A 61 9.09 33.29 25.14
CA GLY A 61 8.87 33.22 23.70
C GLY A 61 8.61 31.81 23.13
N PHE A 62 8.35 30.79 23.96
CA PHE A 62 8.02 29.44 23.48
C PHE A 62 6.83 29.43 22.51
N MET A 63 5.72 30.08 22.88
CA MET A 63 4.51 30.14 22.04
C MET A 63 4.81 30.82 20.69
N ALA A 64 5.57 31.92 20.68
CA ALA A 64 5.97 32.59 19.44
C ALA A 64 6.84 31.69 18.54
N ARG A 65 7.77 30.91 19.12
CA ARG A 65 8.57 29.94 18.34
C ARG A 65 7.70 28.79 17.81
N LEU A 66 6.75 28.31 18.61
CA LEU A 66 5.80 27.26 18.24
C LEU A 66 4.91 27.70 17.08
N GLU A 67 4.31 28.89 17.17
CA GLU A 67 3.49 29.47 16.10
C GLU A 67 4.27 29.66 14.81
N ARG A 68 5.50 30.18 14.89
CA ARG A 68 6.38 30.31 13.72
C ARG A 68 6.64 28.96 13.06
N ARG A 69 7.01 27.95 13.84
CA ARG A 69 7.25 26.57 13.35
C ARG A 69 6.00 25.96 12.73
N ARG A 70 4.83 26.18 13.33
CA ARG A 70 3.55 25.73 12.79
C ARG A 70 3.27 26.36 11.42
N ARG A 71 3.42 27.68 11.32
CA ARG A 71 3.24 28.41 10.05
C ARG A 71 4.22 27.95 8.98
N GLU A 72 5.49 27.75 9.33
CA GLU A 72 6.49 27.21 8.40
C GLU A 72 6.14 25.80 7.92
N GLY A 73 5.59 24.94 8.79
CA GLY A 73 5.11 23.61 8.42
C GLY A 73 3.85 23.61 7.56
N GLU A 74 2.90 24.51 7.83
CA GLU A 74 1.70 24.71 7.02
C GLU A 74 2.00 25.40 5.68
N ALA A 75 3.03 26.26 5.65
CA ALA A 75 3.48 26.98 4.47
C ALA A 75 4.52 26.22 3.65
N ALA A 76 5.06 25.11 4.15
CA ALA A 76 5.90 24.22 3.37
C ALA A 76 5.05 23.73 2.18
N PRO A 77 5.36 24.14 0.94
CA PRO A 77 4.59 23.66 -0.20
C PRO A 77 4.74 22.14 -0.22
N ALA A 78 3.62 21.43 -0.37
CA ALA A 78 3.65 20.00 -0.68
C ALA A 78 4.70 19.81 -1.78
N ALA A 79 5.81 19.15 -1.43
CA ALA A 79 7.05 19.15 -2.20
C ALA A 79 6.97 18.34 -3.52
N PHE A 80 5.76 18.20 -4.05
CA PHE A 80 5.49 17.81 -5.41
C PHE A 80 4.98 19.02 -6.20
N SER A 81 5.76 20.10 -6.23
CA SER A 81 5.61 21.08 -7.29
C SER A 81 6.04 20.38 -8.58
N LEU A 82 5.08 20.06 -9.44
CA LEU A 82 5.36 19.64 -10.81
C LEU A 82 6.36 20.65 -11.40
N PRO A 83 7.53 20.21 -11.89
CA PRO A 83 8.47 21.14 -12.50
C PRO A 83 7.76 21.82 -13.66
N SER A 84 7.92 23.14 -13.76
CA SER A 84 7.35 24.04 -14.79
C SER A 84 6.84 23.28 -16.01
N ALA A 85 5.54 23.40 -16.27
CA ALA A 85 4.80 22.77 -17.37
C ALA A 85 5.28 23.30 -18.73
N SER A 86 6.56 23.06 -19.04
CA SER A 86 7.10 23.19 -20.37
C SER A 86 6.35 22.18 -21.23
N PRO A 87 5.65 22.63 -22.28
CA PRO A 87 4.85 21.73 -23.13
C PRO A 87 5.71 20.60 -23.73
N TRP A 88 7.02 20.81 -23.82
CA TRP A 88 7.98 19.83 -24.32
C TRP A 88 8.26 18.69 -23.35
N ARG A 89 8.14 18.91 -22.04
CA ARG A 89 8.31 17.84 -21.04
C ARG A 89 7.09 16.91 -21.00
N LEU A 90 5.89 17.47 -21.11
CA LEU A 90 4.65 16.69 -21.23
C LEU A 90 4.64 15.85 -22.52
N ALA A 91 5.12 16.41 -23.63
CA ALA A 91 5.29 15.67 -24.88
C ALA A 91 6.26 14.49 -24.75
N GLY A 92 7.35 14.64 -23.98
CA GLY A 92 8.30 13.57 -23.68
C GLY A 92 7.65 12.39 -22.93
N PHE A 93 6.91 12.65 -21.86
CA PHE A 93 6.21 11.60 -21.10
C PHE A 93 5.15 10.88 -21.93
N ALA A 94 4.36 11.64 -22.71
CA ALA A 94 3.35 11.06 -23.60
C ALA A 94 3.99 10.14 -24.65
N ALA A 95 5.10 10.55 -25.27
CA ALA A 95 5.80 9.72 -26.26
C ALA A 95 6.35 8.42 -25.64
N THR A 96 6.94 8.49 -24.44
CA THR A 96 7.43 7.27 -23.75
C THR A 96 6.29 6.34 -23.33
N GLY A 97 5.17 6.90 -22.85
CA GLY A 97 4.00 6.09 -22.47
C GLY A 97 3.35 5.41 -23.68
N ILE A 98 3.22 6.13 -24.80
CA ILE A 98 2.71 5.57 -26.06
C ILE A 98 3.65 4.48 -26.58
N LEU A 99 4.97 4.68 -26.54
CA LEU A 99 5.95 3.67 -26.97
C LEU A 99 5.84 2.39 -26.13
N VAL A 100 5.84 2.51 -24.80
CA VAL A 100 5.72 1.37 -23.89
C VAL A 100 4.37 0.67 -24.06
N GLY A 101 3.28 1.43 -24.20
CA GLY A 101 1.95 0.89 -24.46
C GLY A 101 1.88 0.14 -25.79
N LEU A 102 2.48 0.66 -26.86
CA LEU A 102 2.53 0.00 -28.17
C LEU A 102 3.39 -1.27 -28.14
N ILE A 103 4.53 -1.25 -27.46
CA ILE A 103 5.38 -2.43 -27.27
C ILE A 103 4.61 -3.51 -26.50
N PHE A 104 4.00 -3.15 -25.37
CA PHE A 104 3.22 -4.09 -24.57
C PHE A 104 2.00 -4.63 -25.35
N PHE A 105 1.29 -3.78 -26.07
CA PHE A 105 0.15 -4.17 -26.90
C PHE A 105 0.55 -5.11 -28.03
N ARG A 106 1.70 -4.86 -28.67
CA ARG A 106 2.29 -5.73 -29.68
C ARG A 106 2.64 -7.09 -29.07
N GLU A 107 3.32 -7.10 -27.94
CA GLU A 107 3.77 -8.31 -27.26
C GLU A 107 2.60 -9.18 -26.76
N VAL A 108 1.54 -8.55 -26.24
CA VAL A 108 0.32 -9.23 -25.78
C VAL A 108 -0.51 -9.76 -26.94
N ARG A 109 -0.58 -9.04 -28.07
CA ARG A 109 -1.28 -9.55 -29.28
C ARG A 109 -0.55 -10.73 -29.91
N TYR A 110 0.78 -10.70 -30.00
CA TYR A 110 1.56 -11.82 -30.56
C TYR A 110 1.45 -13.09 -29.69
N ARG A 111 1.23 -12.94 -28.38
CA ARG A 111 1.03 -14.09 -27.48
C ARG A 111 -0.39 -14.69 -27.54
N ILE A 112 -1.37 -14.02 -28.16
CA ILE A 112 -2.79 -14.42 -28.12
C ILE A 112 -3.37 -14.81 -29.50
N ALA A 113 -2.68 -14.58 -30.64
CA ALA A 113 -3.16 -15.08 -31.94
C ALA A 113 -2.02 -15.35 -32.94
N PRO A 114 -1.97 -16.51 -33.67
CA PRO A 114 -2.95 -17.61 -33.68
C PRO A 114 -2.39 -19.05 -33.69
N GLU A 115 -3.14 -19.94 -33.04
CA GLU A 115 -3.26 -21.38 -33.34
C GLU A 115 -4.23 -21.60 -34.52
N MET A 116 -4.08 -20.86 -35.63
CA MET A 116 -5.00 -20.90 -36.78
C MET A 116 -4.23 -20.72 -38.10
N LEU A 117 -3.32 -21.63 -38.41
CA LEU A 117 -2.86 -21.90 -39.78
C LEU A 117 -2.66 -23.43 -39.88
N GLY A 118 -3.77 -24.15 -39.71
CA GLY A 118 -3.92 -25.50 -40.23
C GLY A 118 -4.41 -25.41 -41.68
N ASP A 119 -3.79 -26.21 -42.53
CA ASP A 119 -4.26 -26.71 -43.83
C ASP A 119 -4.82 -25.70 -44.84
N ALA A 120 -3.95 -25.21 -45.74
CA ALA A 120 -4.14 -25.29 -47.20
C ALA A 120 -3.12 -24.42 -47.97
N ALA A 121 -2.00 -25.03 -48.37
CA ALA A 121 -1.25 -24.72 -49.60
C ALA A 121 -0.26 -25.90 -49.83
N PHE A 122 -0.72 -26.99 -50.47
CA PHE A 122 -0.32 -27.45 -51.82
C PHE A 122 1.20 -27.71 -51.97
N SER A 123 1.65 -28.97 -52.02
CA SER A 123 1.74 -29.90 -53.18
C SER A 123 2.87 -29.56 -54.15
N GLU A 124 3.59 -30.63 -54.57
CA GLU A 124 4.72 -30.69 -55.54
C GLU A 124 6.04 -30.08 -55.01
N GLU A 125 7.18 -30.75 -54.93
CA GLU A 125 7.76 -31.78 -55.81
C GLU A 125 8.79 -32.63 -55.05
N ASP A 126 8.77 -33.91 -55.41
CA ASP A 126 9.88 -34.86 -55.41
C ASP A 126 11.25 -34.19 -55.68
N THR A 127 12.21 -34.39 -54.78
CA THR A 127 13.62 -34.67 -55.13
C THR A 127 14.36 -35.06 -53.86
N GLY A 128 14.63 -36.35 -53.76
CA GLY A 128 15.45 -36.89 -52.69
C GLY A 128 16.86 -36.30 -52.68
N ILE A 129 17.45 -36.24 -51.49
CA ILE A 129 18.80 -36.74 -51.25
C ILE A 129 18.87 -37.11 -49.78
N ARG A 130 19.15 -38.40 -49.56
CA ARG A 130 19.53 -38.98 -48.27
C ARG A 130 20.92 -38.45 -47.94
N THR A 131 21.14 -37.96 -46.73
CA THR A 131 22.50 -37.90 -46.19
C THR A 131 22.50 -38.56 -44.82
N SER A 132 23.08 -39.75 -44.80
CA SER A 132 23.25 -40.64 -43.66
C SER A 132 24.16 -40.02 -42.61
N VAL A 133 23.66 -39.82 -41.39
CA VAL A 133 24.51 -39.60 -40.21
C VAL A 133 24.77 -40.97 -39.59
N ASN A 134 26.02 -41.44 -39.70
CA ASN A 134 26.52 -42.64 -39.02
C ASN A 134 26.61 -42.35 -37.52
N VAL A 135 25.82 -43.05 -36.70
CA VAL A 135 25.99 -43.09 -35.25
C VAL A 135 26.84 -44.31 -34.93
N GLY A 136 28.13 -44.08 -34.68
CA GLY A 136 29.01 -45.05 -34.03
C GLY A 136 29.17 -44.67 -32.57
N LEU A 137 28.44 -45.33 -31.68
CA LEU A 137 28.81 -45.43 -30.27
C LEU A 137 28.87 -46.93 -29.93
N ALA A 138 30.09 -47.44 -29.94
CA ALA A 138 30.43 -48.59 -29.14
C ALA A 138 30.57 -48.10 -27.70
N ASP A 139 29.84 -48.70 -26.76
CA ASP A 139 30.47 -49.04 -25.50
C ASP A 139 29.79 -50.25 -24.88
N ASP A 140 30.64 -51.00 -24.20
CA ASP A 140 30.58 -52.42 -23.93
C ASP A 140 29.80 -52.76 -22.64
N GLN A 141 29.07 -53.87 -22.75
CA GLN A 141 29.16 -55.04 -21.86
C GLN A 141 28.51 -55.04 -20.45
N ALA A 142 27.65 -56.06 -20.33
CA ALA A 142 27.00 -56.65 -19.15
C ALA A 142 28.02 -57.33 -18.20
N PRO A 143 27.64 -58.09 -17.15
CA PRO A 143 26.59 -59.14 -17.11
C PRO A 143 25.30 -58.77 -16.36
#